data_AF-A0AAP5Z078-F1
#
_entry.id   AF-A0AAP5Z078-F1
#
_cell.length_a   1.000
_cell.length_b   1.000
_cell.length_c   1.000
_cell.angle_alpha   90.00
_cell.angle_beta   90.00
_cell.angle_gamma   90.00
#
_symmetry.space_group_name_H-M   'P 1'
#
loop_
_entity.id
_entity.type
_entity.pdbx_description
1 polymer ?
#
loop_
_entity_poly.entity_id
_entity_poly.type
_entity_poly.pdbx_seq_one_letter_code
_entity_poly.pdbx_strand_id
1 'polypeptide(L)'
;MLLILIKEVPLQAGEKITEKDVLEILNPKDIQDFIPDGGVYINSGKLTLENLPGFWVHFKLNMSRVRNTVGMETIMYTIFYKNKMIQIQGQVMTSINGEPAERGGLKKYEKLFDLMANSFVISNMYK
;
A
#
# COMPACT_ATOMS: atom_id res chain seq x y z
N MET A 1 11.30 5.70 -0.95
CA MET A 1 11.44 4.91 0.29
C MET A 1 10.56 3.68 0.15
N LEU A 2 11.01 2.54 0.67
CA LEU A 2 10.18 1.33 0.76
C LEU A 2 9.90 1.07 2.24
N LEU A 3 8.66 0.80 2.58
CA LEU A 3 8.24 0.40 3.92
C LEU A 3 7.43 -0.89 3.83
N ILE A 4 7.62 -1.80 4.78
CA ILE A 4 6.77 -2.98 4.94
C ILE A 4 6.12 -2.90 6.32
N LEU A 5 4.80 -3.00 6.34
CA LEU A 5 4.00 -3.05 7.56
C LEU A 5 3.26 -4.37 7.61
N ILE A 6 3.31 -5.02 8.76
CA ILE A 6 2.60 -6.28 9.01
C ILE A 6 1.74 -6.08 10.24
N LYS A 7 0.44 -6.31 10.10
CA LYS A 7 -0.54 -6.15 11.18
C LYS A 7 -1.42 -7.39 11.27
N GLU A 8 -1.75 -7.79 12.49
CA GLU A 8 -2.77 -8.83 12.70
C GLU A 8 -4.17 -8.26 12.49
N VAL A 9 -5.00 -9.02 11.77
CA VAL A 9 -6.41 -8.74 11.53
C VAL A 9 -7.22 -9.66 12.45
N PRO A 10 -8.22 -9.13 13.19
CA PRO A 10 -9.01 -9.92 14.12
C PRO A 10 -10.02 -10.79 13.37
N LEU A 11 -9.53 -11.84 12.71
CA LEU A 11 -10.34 -12.84 12.02
C LEU A 11 -10.86 -13.89 13.00
N GLN A 12 -12.07 -14.38 12.77
CA GLN A 12 -12.62 -15.53 13.49
C GLN A 12 -11.86 -16.82 13.11
N ALA A 13 -11.99 -17.86 13.94
CA ALA A 13 -11.33 -19.13 13.69
C ALA A 13 -11.80 -19.74 12.35
N GLY A 14 -10.88 -19.94 11.41
CA GLY A 14 -11.17 -20.49 10.08
C GLY A 14 -11.57 -19.45 9.02
N GLU A 15 -11.80 -18.20 9.42
CA GLU A 15 -12.06 -17.10 8.49
C GLU A 15 -10.79 -16.78 7.68
N LYS A 16 -10.99 -16.52 6.39
CA LYS A 16 -9.94 -16.17 5.44
C LYS A 16 -10.42 -15.02 4.58
N ILE A 17 -9.52 -14.09 4.30
CA ILE A 17 -9.77 -13.07 3.30
C ILE A 17 -9.72 -13.70 1.91
N THR A 18 -10.80 -13.54 1.16
CA THR A 18 -11.02 -14.08 -0.18
C THR A 18 -10.87 -12.99 -1.24
N GLU A 19 -10.90 -13.39 -2.52
CA GLU A 19 -10.94 -12.42 -3.62
C GLU A 19 -12.21 -11.56 -3.60
N LYS A 20 -13.33 -12.10 -3.09
CA LYS A 20 -14.58 -11.35 -2.94
C LYS A 20 -14.42 -10.23 -1.92
N ASP A 21 -13.76 -10.49 -0.80
CA ASP A 21 -13.50 -9.47 0.23
C ASP A 21 -12.57 -8.38 -0.32
N VAL A 22 -11.57 -8.74 -1.12
CA VAL A 22 -10.70 -7.79 -1.83
C VAL A 22 -11.49 -6.92 -2.81
N LEU A 23 -12.45 -7.51 -3.53
CA LEU A 23 -13.35 -6.77 -4.43
C LEU A 23 -14.24 -5.79 -3.68
N GLU A 24 -14.75 -6.19 -2.52
CA GLU A 24 -15.54 -5.33 -1.64
C GLU A 24 -14.69 -4.14 -1.18
N ILE A 25 -13.47 -4.38 -0.66
CA ILE A 25 -12.52 -3.32 -0.26
C ILE A 25 -12.24 -2.33 -1.39
N LEU A 26 -12.12 -2.80 -2.63
CA LEU A 26 -11.80 -1.95 -3.79
C LEU A 26 -12.94 -1.02 -4.21
N ASN A 27 -14.13 -1.15 -3.62
CA ASN A 27 -15.20 -0.21 -3.91
C ASN A 27 -14.80 1.21 -3.44
N PRO A 28 -15.31 2.28 -4.09
CA PRO A 28 -14.84 3.65 -3.84
C PRO A 28 -15.03 4.15 -2.41
N LYS A 29 -15.94 3.54 -1.65
CA LYS A 29 -16.24 3.91 -0.26
C LYS A 29 -15.24 3.25 0.68
N ASP A 30 -15.09 1.93 0.58
CA ASP A 30 -14.33 1.14 1.53
C ASP A 30 -12.81 1.27 1.30
N ILE A 31 -12.37 1.59 0.07
CA ILE A 31 -10.96 1.82 -0.22
C ILE A 31 -10.40 3.05 0.52
N GLN A 32 -11.27 4.00 0.92
CA GLN A 32 -10.86 5.18 1.68
C GLN A 32 -10.37 4.81 3.08
N ASP A 33 -10.88 3.73 3.68
CA ASP A 33 -10.44 3.25 5.00
C ASP A 33 -8.99 2.76 5.01
N PHE A 34 -8.42 2.51 3.81
CA PHE A 34 -7.03 2.12 3.62
C PHE A 34 -6.11 3.30 3.29
N ILE A 35 -6.66 4.50 3.15
CA ILE A 35 -5.91 5.73 2.92
C ILE A 35 -5.81 6.47 4.26
N PRO A 36 -4.62 6.87 4.71
CA PRO A 36 -4.48 7.67 5.93
C PRO A 36 -5.30 8.97 5.87
N ASP A 37 -5.75 9.44 7.03
CA ASP A 37 -6.49 10.70 7.14
C ASP A 37 -5.78 11.86 6.42
N GLY A 38 -6.55 12.64 5.65
CA GLY A 38 -6.02 13.73 4.82
C GLY A 38 -5.32 13.27 3.53
N GLY A 39 -5.29 11.97 3.25
CA GLY A 39 -4.85 11.43 1.98
C GLY A 39 -5.85 11.70 0.85
N VAL A 40 -5.32 11.87 -0.35
CA VAL A 40 -6.08 12.09 -1.59
C VAL A 40 -5.91 10.86 -2.46
N TYR A 41 -6.99 10.10 -2.62
CA TYR A 41 -7.07 8.96 -3.52
C TYR A 41 -6.78 9.36 -4.98
N ILE A 42 -5.98 8.56 -5.68
CA ILE A 42 -5.70 8.72 -7.12
C ILE A 42 -6.32 7.56 -7.90
N ASN A 43 -5.90 6.33 -7.62
CA ASN A 43 -6.46 5.12 -8.22
C ASN A 43 -6.13 3.87 -7.37
N SER A 44 -6.81 2.77 -7.65
CA SER A 44 -6.59 1.46 -7.05
C SER A 44 -6.86 0.35 -8.05
N GLY A 45 -6.49 -0.86 -7.69
CA GLY A 45 -6.79 -2.04 -8.48
C GLY A 45 -6.46 -3.33 -7.75
N LYS A 46 -6.88 -4.45 -8.35
CA LYS A 46 -6.50 -5.78 -7.87
C LYS A 46 -5.02 -6.05 -8.11
N LEU A 47 -4.46 -6.91 -7.28
CA LEU A 47 -3.19 -7.59 -7.53
C LEU A 47 -3.25 -9.03 -7.09
N THR A 48 -2.24 -9.78 -7.52
CA THR A 48 -1.91 -11.10 -7.00
C THR A 48 -0.42 -11.11 -6.69
N LEU A 49 -0.07 -11.57 -5.50
CA LEU A 49 1.32 -11.71 -5.05
C LEU A 49 1.41 -12.98 -4.22
N GLU A 50 2.40 -13.85 -4.50
CA GLU A 50 2.54 -15.15 -3.83
C GLU A 50 1.27 -16.03 -3.89
N ASN A 51 0.51 -15.95 -5.00
CA ASN A 51 -0.82 -16.58 -5.18
C ASN A 51 -1.89 -16.12 -4.18
N LEU A 52 -1.66 -15.02 -3.47
CA LEU A 52 -2.62 -14.42 -2.56
C LEU A 52 -3.36 -13.27 -3.26
N PRO A 53 -4.69 -13.19 -3.11
CA PRO A 53 -5.44 -12.04 -3.59
C PRO A 53 -5.06 -10.81 -2.76
N GLY A 54 -4.99 -9.67 -3.44
CA GLY A 54 -4.70 -8.40 -2.80
C GLY A 54 -5.16 -7.23 -3.65
N PHE A 55 -4.85 -6.03 -3.19
CA PHE A 55 -5.10 -4.80 -3.93
C PHE A 55 -3.94 -3.84 -3.78
N TRP A 56 -3.80 -2.93 -4.74
CA TRP A 56 -2.96 -1.76 -4.61
C TRP A 56 -3.82 -0.49 -4.55
N VAL A 57 -3.30 0.52 -3.86
CA VAL A 57 -3.86 1.87 -3.83
C VAL A 57 -2.76 2.90 -4.00
N HIS A 58 -3.01 3.89 -4.84
CA HIS A 58 -2.15 5.02 -5.08
C HIS A 58 -2.84 6.28 -4.61
N PHE A 59 -2.13 7.05 -3.78
CA PHE A 59 -2.67 8.24 -3.14
C PHE A 59 -1.55 9.24 -2.85
N LYS A 60 -1.94 10.50 -2.63
CA LYS A 60 -1.07 11.55 -2.12
C LYS A 60 -1.42 11.85 -0.68
N LEU A 61 -0.44 12.27 0.11
CA LEU A 61 -0.70 12.81 1.44
C LEU A 61 0.31 13.90 1.78
N ASN A 62 -0.08 14.82 2.63
CA ASN A 62 0.85 15.73 3.30
C ASN A 62 0.97 15.27 4.75
N MET A 63 2.20 15.06 5.22
CA MET A 63 2.45 14.69 6.61
C MET A 63 3.47 15.60 7.27
N SER A 64 3.25 15.89 8.54
CA SER A 64 4.24 16.55 9.38
C SER A 64 5.14 15.51 10.01
N ARG A 65 6.45 15.64 9.82
CA ARG A 65 7.45 14.76 10.43
C ARG A 65 8.59 15.59 11.01
N VAL A 66 8.78 15.46 12.32
CA VAL A 66 9.75 16.25 13.10
C VAL A 66 9.46 17.74 12.96
N ARG A 67 10.24 18.49 12.16
CA ARG A 67 10.10 19.94 11.95
C ARG A 67 9.64 20.30 10.55
N ASN A 68 9.39 19.32 9.70
CA ASN A 68 9.06 19.53 8.29
C ASN A 68 7.66 19.03 7.96
N THR A 69 7.00 19.73 7.05
CA THR A 69 5.84 19.20 6.31
C THR A 69 6.36 18.57 5.03
N VAL A 70 5.90 17.37 4.72
CA VAL A 70 6.38 16.59 3.59
C VAL A 70 5.19 16.18 2.75
N GLY A 71 5.20 16.57 1.47
CA GLY A 71 4.30 16.02 0.47
C GLY A 71 4.81 14.67 -0.01
N MET A 72 3.92 13.69 -0.08
CA MET A 72 4.25 12.33 -0.50
C MET A 72 3.23 11.81 -1.50
N GLU A 73 3.72 11.06 -2.48
CA GLU A 73 2.94 10.24 -3.39
C GLU A 73 3.33 8.78 -3.14
N THR A 74 2.33 7.95 -2.85
CA THR A 74 2.51 6.60 -2.31
C THR A 74 1.73 5.59 -3.12
N ILE A 75 2.36 4.49 -3.50
CA ILE A 75 1.69 3.25 -3.91
C ILE A 75 1.81 2.22 -2.79
N MET A 76 0.70 1.64 -2.40
CA MET A 76 0.63 0.63 -1.35
C MET A 76 0.04 -0.66 -1.91
N TYR A 77 0.77 -1.76 -1.81
CA TYR A 77 0.33 -3.10 -2.16
C TYR A 77 -0.06 -3.83 -0.88
N THR A 78 -1.28 -4.35 -0.82
CA THR A 78 -1.82 -5.06 0.35
C THR A 78 -2.17 -6.48 -0.03
N ILE A 79 -1.61 -7.45 0.72
CA ILE A 79 -2.02 -8.86 0.67
C ILE A 79 -2.38 -9.38 2.06
N PHE A 80 -3.11 -10.50 2.08
CA PHE A 80 -3.52 -11.16 3.31
C PHE A 80 -2.97 -12.58 3.36
N TYR A 81 -2.25 -12.89 4.43
CA TYR A 81 -1.72 -14.22 4.69
C TYR A 81 -2.13 -14.67 6.09
N LYS A 82 -3.00 -15.68 6.17
CA LYS A 82 -3.65 -16.11 7.42
C LYS A 82 -4.36 -14.92 8.08
N ASN A 83 -4.08 -14.63 9.34
CA ASN A 83 -4.60 -13.49 10.09
C ASN A 83 -3.73 -12.23 9.96
N LYS A 84 -2.87 -12.13 8.94
CA LYS A 84 -1.95 -10.98 8.78
C LYS A 84 -2.27 -10.22 7.51
N MET A 85 -2.42 -8.91 7.65
CA MET A 85 -2.35 -7.95 6.56
C MET A 85 -0.89 -7.54 6.37
N ILE A 86 -0.39 -7.64 5.16
CA ILE A 86 0.96 -7.23 4.78
C ILE A 86 0.82 -6.09 3.78
N GLN A 87 1.37 -4.93 4.13
CA GLN A 87 1.39 -3.73 3.30
C GLN A 87 2.82 -3.42 2.89
N ILE A 88 3.06 -3.35 1.58
CA ILE A 88 4.33 -2.91 0.99
C ILE A 88 4.08 -1.52 0.41
N GLN A 89 4.79 -0.50 0.87
CA GLN A 89 4.55 0.88 0.50
C GLN A 89 5.77 1.47 -0.22
N GLY A 90 5.58 1.81 -1.49
CA GLY A 90 6.48 2.62 -2.28
C GLY A 90 6.15 4.09 -2.12
N GLN A 91 7.07 4.87 -1.57
CA GLN A 91 6.84 6.26 -1.20
C GLN A 91 7.83 7.21 -1.88
N VAL A 92 7.32 8.24 -2.54
CA VAL A 92 8.11 9.30 -3.16
C VAL A 92 7.77 10.63 -2.52
N MET A 93 8.80 11.30 -2.02
CA MET A 93 8.67 12.65 -1.49
C MET A 93 8.55 13.63 -2.66
N THR A 94 7.46 14.38 -2.69
CA THR A 94 7.11 15.33 -3.74
C THR A 94 7.34 16.78 -3.33
N SER A 95 7.32 17.09 -2.03
CA SER A 95 7.66 18.41 -1.51
C SER A 95 8.20 18.38 -0.07
N ILE A 96 8.92 19.44 0.32
CA ILE A 96 9.37 19.70 1.69
C ILE A 96 9.04 21.15 2.02
N ASN A 97 8.26 21.37 3.08
CA ASN A 97 7.81 22.68 3.54
C ASN A 97 7.15 23.53 2.45
N GLY A 98 6.42 22.88 1.52
CA GLY A 98 5.76 23.52 0.39
C GLY A 98 6.60 23.58 -0.88
N GLU A 99 7.92 23.42 -0.78
CA GLU A 99 8.82 23.48 -1.94
C GLU A 99 8.86 22.12 -2.67
N PRO A 100 8.68 22.08 -4.01
CA PRO A 100 8.77 20.84 -4.77
C PRO A 100 10.14 20.15 -4.65
N ALA A 101 10.13 18.84 -4.48
CA ALA A 101 11.35 18.04 -4.49
C ALA A 101 11.78 17.71 -5.94
N GLU A 102 13.08 17.79 -6.23
CA GLU A 102 13.64 17.47 -7.56
C GLU A 102 13.52 15.98 -7.96
N ARG A 103 12.99 15.13 -7.07
CA ARG A 103 12.91 13.67 -7.27
C ARG A 103 11.87 13.27 -8.31
N GLY A 104 10.95 14.17 -8.68
CA GLY A 104 9.78 13.88 -9.52
C GLY A 104 8.67 13.17 -8.75
N GLY A 105 7.67 12.65 -9.47
CA GLY A 105 6.54 11.91 -8.90
C GLY A 105 6.70 10.39 -8.94
N LEU A 106 5.69 9.69 -8.42
CA LEU A 106 5.65 8.22 -8.34
C LEU A 106 5.84 7.55 -9.70
N LYS A 107 5.30 8.12 -10.78
CA LYS A 107 5.38 7.56 -12.15
C LYS A 107 6.80 7.17 -12.59
N LYS A 108 7.83 7.88 -12.11
CA LYS A 108 9.25 7.56 -12.42
C LYS A 108 9.73 6.29 -11.72
N TYR A 109 9.15 5.96 -10.58
CA TYR A 109 9.59 4.88 -9.68
C TYR A 109 8.59 3.72 -9.59
N GLU A 110 7.40 3.86 -10.16
CA GLU A 110 6.30 2.87 -10.09
C GLU A 110 6.78 1.45 -10.45
N LYS A 111 7.43 1.28 -11.62
CA LYS A 111 7.99 -0.01 -12.03
C LYS A 111 9.01 -0.59 -11.05
N LEU A 112 9.79 0.26 -10.38
CA LEU A 112 10.76 -0.18 -9.38
C LEU A 112 10.02 -0.67 -8.12
N PHE A 113 8.96 0.01 -7.70
CA PHE A 113 8.12 -0.44 -6.59
C PHE A 113 7.40 -1.75 -6.92
N ASP A 114 6.90 -1.91 -8.14
CA ASP A 114 6.31 -3.17 -8.60
C ASP A 114 7.31 -4.33 -8.51
N LEU A 115 8.54 -4.13 -9.00
CA LEU A 115 9.59 -5.15 -8.93
C LEU A 115 9.95 -5.51 -7.48
N MET A 116 10.05 -4.52 -6.60
CA MET A 116 10.32 -4.77 -5.18
C MET A 116 9.17 -5.52 -4.51
N ALA A 117 7.92 -5.15 -4.77
CA ALA A 117 6.75 -5.87 -4.27
C ALA A 117 6.71 -7.30 -4.82
N ASN A 118 6.98 -7.50 -6.12
CA ASN A 118 7.01 -8.81 -6.77
C ASN A 118 8.18 -9.71 -6.30
N SER A 119 9.21 -9.13 -5.66
CA SER A 119 10.31 -9.88 -5.05
C SER A 119 10.02 -10.34 -3.61
N PHE A 120 8.87 -9.99 -3.05
CA PHE A 120 8.48 -10.34 -1.70
C PHE A 120 8.05 -11.82 -1.63
N VAL A 121 8.72 -12.59 -0.77
CA VAL A 121 8.48 -14.03 -0.62
C VAL A 121 8.00 -14.37 0.79
N ILE A 122 6.91 -15.16 0.88
CA ILE A 122 6.44 -15.74 2.14
C ILE A 122 6.99 -17.15 2.27
N SER A 123 8.18 -17.29 2.86
CA SER A 123 8.92 -18.56 2.94
C SER A 123 8.11 -19.75 3.51
N ASN A 124 7.16 -19.49 4.41
CA ASN A 124 6.28 -20.52 4.98
C ASN A 124 5.26 -21.11 3.98
N MET A 125 5.13 -20.58 2.77
CA MET A 125 4.25 -21.13 1.72
C MET A 125 4.91 -22.24 0.90
N TYR A 126 6.23 -22.39 0.97
CA TYR A 126 7.02 -23.31 0.14
C TYR A 126 7.67 -24.45 0.95
N LYS A 127 7.18 -24.69 2.17
CA LYS A 127 7.64 -25.77 3.05
C LYS A 127 6.88 -27.07 2.79
#